data_AF-A0A8K1FWG4-F1
#
_entry.id   AF-A0A8K1FWG4-F1
#
_cell.length_a   1.000
_cell.length_b   1.000
_cell.length_c   1.000
_cell.angle_alpha   90.00
_cell.angle_beta   90.00
_cell.angle_gamma   90.00
#
_symmetry.space_group_name_H-M   'P 1'
#
loop_
_entity.id
_entity.type
_entity.pdbx_description
1 polymer ?
#
loop_
_entity_poly.entity_id
_entity_poly.type
_entity_poly.pdbx_seq_one_letter_code
_entity_poly.pdbx_strand_id
1 'polypeptide(L)'
;MPEEEGAPCLLCLATASGLPLFCRPPRPQVPFSLVGALHGVHLFGAAAGAELREAATPTAHLAWAGYGNSITLIGLSPARGPPGPALARILDSAFSAMVLVLGLDELVPVRNVERLKRDLRSCFGLIDALLKPKGGWGLGPPCCPLPPATPRDALL
;
A
#
# COMPACT_ATOMS: atom_id res chain seq x y z
N MET A 1 28.16 4.45 1.70
CA MET A 1 27.26 3.87 0.67
C MET A 1 25.93 4.58 0.88
N PRO A 2 25.30 5.21 -0.14
CA PRO A 2 24.11 6.00 0.13
C PRO A 2 22.98 5.04 0.50
N GLU A 3 22.50 5.18 1.73
CA GLU A 3 21.34 4.46 2.24
C GLU A 3 20.10 4.91 1.45
N GLU A 4 19.26 3.95 1.06
CA GLU A 4 17.89 4.17 0.59
C GLU A 4 17.03 4.66 1.78
N GLU A 5 17.39 5.82 2.33
CA GLU A 5 16.80 6.37 3.53
C GLU A 5 15.50 7.09 3.17
N GLY A 6 14.38 6.39 3.31
CA GLY A 6 13.09 7.03 3.57
C GLY A 6 12.01 6.97 2.49
N ALA A 7 11.92 5.90 1.69
CA ALA A 7 10.70 5.63 0.94
C ALA A 7 9.65 4.91 1.81
N PRO A 8 8.34 5.09 1.59
CA PRO A 8 7.34 4.20 2.19
C PRO A 8 7.45 2.78 1.61
N CYS A 9 7.15 1.76 2.41
CA CYS A 9 6.90 0.41 1.93
C CYS A 9 5.59 -0.16 2.46
N LEU A 10 5.14 -1.19 1.76
CA LEU A 10 3.92 -1.93 2.01
C LEU A 10 4.27 -3.41 2.06
N LEU A 11 3.87 -4.03 3.15
CA LEU A 11 4.02 -5.46 3.42
C LEU A 11 2.63 -6.07 3.41
N CYS A 12 2.47 -7.16 2.67
CA CYS A 12 1.22 -7.91 2.62
C CYS A 12 1.46 -9.30 3.20
N LEU A 13 0.66 -9.66 4.21
CA LEU A 13 0.77 -10.91 4.94
C LEU A 13 -0.53 -11.71 4.83
N ALA A 14 -0.43 -13.04 4.84
CA ALA A 14 -1.57 -13.89 5.10
C ALA A 14 -1.89 -13.83 6.60
N THR A 15 -3.07 -13.34 6.98
CA THR A 15 -3.43 -13.05 8.38
C THR A 15 -3.34 -14.27 9.28
N ALA A 16 -3.77 -15.44 8.79
CA ALA A 16 -3.79 -16.67 9.58
C ALA A 16 -2.39 -17.23 9.89
N SER A 17 -1.43 -17.07 8.99
CA SER A 17 -0.10 -17.69 9.10
C SER A 17 1.03 -16.70 9.37
N GLY A 18 0.81 -15.40 9.17
CA GLY A 18 1.84 -14.37 9.22
C GLY A 18 2.83 -14.42 8.06
N LEU A 19 2.60 -15.30 7.07
CA LEU A 19 3.52 -15.47 5.96
C LEU A 19 3.47 -14.26 5.02
N PRO A 20 4.63 -13.71 4.61
CA PRO A 20 4.66 -12.60 3.68
C PRO A 20 4.23 -13.07 2.29
N LEU A 21 3.20 -12.41 1.76
CA LEU A 21 2.73 -12.52 0.37
C LEU A 21 3.63 -11.70 -0.55
N PHE A 22 3.89 -10.44 -0.19
CA PHE A 22 4.84 -9.58 -0.89
C PHE A 22 5.31 -8.42 -0.02
N CYS A 23 6.40 -7.77 -0.44
CA CYS A 23 6.85 -6.48 0.06
C CYS A 23 7.13 -5.56 -1.13
N ARG A 24 6.56 -4.34 -1.12
CA ARG A 24 6.75 -3.32 -2.17
C ARG A 24 7.15 -1.97 -1.55
N PRO A 25 8.00 -1.16 -2.20
CA PRO A 25 8.83 -1.53 -3.36
C PRO A 25 9.75 -2.72 -3.04
N PRO A 26 10.33 -3.40 -4.04
CA PRO A 26 11.24 -4.52 -3.78
C PRO A 26 12.39 -4.01 -2.92
N ARG A 27 12.54 -4.58 -1.73
CA ARG A 27 13.62 -4.27 -0.79
C ARG A 27 14.49 -5.50 -0.58
N PRO A 28 15.75 -5.32 -0.12
CA PRO A 28 16.48 -6.41 0.50
C PRO A 28 15.58 -7.10 1.52
N GLN A 29 15.57 -8.44 1.52
CA GLN A 29 14.61 -9.26 2.24
C GLN A 29 14.34 -8.70 3.65
N VAL A 30 13.10 -8.25 3.88
CA VAL A 30 12.68 -7.76 5.19
C VAL A 30 12.94 -8.86 6.22
N PRO A 31 13.64 -8.58 7.33
CA PRO A 31 13.96 -9.60 8.31
C PRO A 31 12.71 -10.33 8.78
N PHE A 32 12.76 -11.66 8.80
CA PHE A 32 11.62 -12.47 9.24
C PHE A 32 11.19 -12.14 10.67
N SER A 33 12.15 -11.76 11.52
CA SER A 33 11.89 -11.26 12.88
C SER A 33 11.02 -10.00 12.89
N LEU A 34 11.24 -9.07 11.97
CA LEU A 34 10.44 -7.85 11.86
C LEU A 34 9.03 -8.16 11.36
N VAL A 35 8.91 -9.04 10.35
CA VAL A 35 7.60 -9.49 9.85
C VAL A 35 6.79 -10.16 10.96
N GLY A 36 7.42 -11.09 11.70
CA GLY A 36 6.80 -11.78 12.82
C GLY A 36 6.40 -10.83 13.96
N ALA A 37 7.24 -9.84 14.29
CA ALA A 37 6.92 -8.84 15.30
C ALA A 37 5.72 -7.96 14.89
N LEU A 38 5.68 -7.48 13.64
CA LEU A 38 4.59 -6.65 13.12
C LEU A 38 3.26 -7.42 13.05
N HIS A 39 3.32 -8.70 12.68
CA HIS A 39 2.15 -9.58 12.70
C HIS A 39 1.70 -9.91 14.12
N GLY A 40 2.64 -10.15 15.04
CA GLY A 40 2.36 -10.36 16.47
C GLY A 40 1.66 -9.16 17.11
N VAL A 41 2.06 -7.93 16.77
CA VAL A 41 1.38 -6.70 17.23
C VAL A 41 -0.06 -6.67 16.71
N HIS A 42 -0.29 -6.99 15.44
CA HIS A 42 -1.64 -7.09 14.88
C HIS A 42 -2.50 -8.13 15.63
N LEU A 43 -1.96 -9.33 15.87
CA LEU A 43 -2.66 -10.39 16.61
C LEU A 43 -2.92 -10.00 18.07
N PHE A 44 -2.02 -9.26 18.71
CA PHE A 44 -2.20 -8.79 20.07
C PHE A 44 -3.42 -7.87 20.19
N GLY A 45 -3.58 -6.91 19.26
CA GLY A 45 -4.78 -6.08 19.19
C GLY A 45 -6.03 -6.91 18.95
N ALA A 46 -5.98 -7.81 17.97
CA ALA A 46 -7.11 -8.67 17.63
C ALA A 46 -7.57 -9.55 18.81
N ALA A 47 -6.64 -10.08 19.60
CA ALA A 47 -6.92 -10.86 20.80
C ALA A 47 -7.65 -10.05 21.89
N ALA A 48 -7.43 -8.73 21.93
CA ALA A 48 -8.13 -7.82 22.82
C ALA A 48 -9.44 -7.28 22.21
N GLY A 49 -9.85 -7.74 21.03
CA GLY A 49 -11.01 -7.21 20.31
C GLY A 49 -10.80 -5.81 19.74
N ALA A 50 -9.54 -5.35 19.63
CA ALA A 50 -9.18 -4.04 19.12
C ALA A 50 -8.55 -4.13 17.72
N GLU A 51 -8.83 -3.16 16.86
CA GLU A 51 -8.20 -3.03 15.56
C GLU A 51 -7.04 -2.03 15.65
N LEU A 52 -5.81 -2.51 15.44
CA LEU A 52 -4.65 -1.64 15.24
C LEU A 52 -4.75 -1.00 13.86
N ARG A 53 -4.75 0.34 13.82
CA ARG A 53 -4.77 1.10 12.57
C ARG A 53 -3.49 1.85 12.30
N GLU A 54 -2.92 2.50 13.30
CA GLU A 54 -1.74 3.33 13.16
C GLU A 54 -0.85 3.24 14.40
N ALA A 55 0.46 3.39 14.20
CA ALA A 55 1.42 3.63 15.26
C ALA A 55 2.50 4.60 14.77
N ALA A 56 3.02 5.42 15.66
CA ALA A 56 4.13 6.32 15.37
C ALA A 56 5.30 6.02 16.29
N THR A 57 6.48 5.91 15.71
CA THR A 57 7.76 5.88 16.41
C THR A 57 8.55 7.14 16.05
N PRO A 58 9.61 7.48 16.80
CA PRO A 58 10.46 8.62 16.45
C PRO A 58 11.10 8.53 15.06
N THR A 59 11.18 7.32 14.50
CA THR A 59 11.86 7.06 13.22
C THR A 59 10.89 6.69 12.09
N ALA A 60 9.67 6.22 12.41
CA ALA A 60 8.73 5.71 11.41
C ALA A 60 7.26 5.84 11.83
N HIS A 61 6.39 5.99 10.83
CA HIS A 61 4.95 5.79 10.94
C HIS A 61 4.58 4.41 10.37
N LEU A 62 3.68 3.75 11.07
CA LEU A 62 3.19 2.42 10.77
C LEU A 62 1.67 2.50 10.62
N ALA A 63 1.12 1.73 9.68
CA ALA A 63 -0.31 1.53 9.58
C ALA A 63 -0.63 0.05 9.35
N TRP A 64 -1.75 -0.42 9.86
CA TRP A 64 -2.25 -1.77 9.67
C TRP A 64 -3.68 -1.72 9.14
N ALA A 65 -4.00 -2.62 8.22
CA ALA A 65 -5.35 -2.83 7.73
C ALA A 65 -5.58 -4.33 7.50
N GLY A 66 -6.58 -4.89 8.17
CA GLY A 66 -6.99 -6.29 8.02
C GLY A 66 -8.20 -6.42 7.11
N TYR A 67 -8.14 -7.34 6.15
CA TYR A 67 -9.21 -7.58 5.18
C TYR A 67 -9.70 -9.03 5.27
N GLY A 68 -10.95 -9.20 5.72
CA GLY A 68 -11.65 -10.49 5.74
C GLY A 68 -10.94 -11.59 6.54
N ASN A 69 -10.18 -11.23 7.58
CA ASN A 69 -9.33 -12.12 8.39
C ASN A 69 -8.37 -13.00 7.55
N SER A 70 -8.10 -12.58 6.33
CA SER A 70 -7.42 -13.37 5.31
C SER A 70 -6.10 -12.72 4.92
N ILE A 71 -6.13 -11.41 4.72
CA ILE A 71 -4.97 -10.61 4.33
C ILE A 71 -4.80 -9.45 5.32
N THR A 72 -3.56 -9.23 5.76
CA THR A 72 -3.18 -8.06 6.55
C THR A 72 -2.18 -7.24 5.75
N LEU A 73 -2.52 -5.98 5.47
CA LEU A 73 -1.60 -5.00 4.90
C LEU A 73 -0.97 -4.17 6.00
N ILE A 74 0.34 -3.96 5.89
CA ILE A 74 1.12 -3.17 6.84
C ILE A 74 1.92 -2.14 6.05
N GLY A 75 1.66 -0.86 6.31
CA GLY A 75 2.38 0.26 5.76
C GLY A 75 3.50 0.67 6.71
N LEU A 76 4.66 1.01 6.15
CA LEU A 76 5.82 1.54 6.84
C LEU A 76 6.25 2.80 6.10
N SER A 77 6.30 3.93 6.79
CA SER A 77 6.80 5.20 6.27
C SER A 77 7.84 5.74 7.25
N PRO A 78 8.95 6.36 6.82
CA PRO A 78 9.80 7.11 7.75
C PRO A 78 9.03 8.27 8.40
N ALA A 79 9.51 8.75 9.54
CA ALA A 79 8.90 9.88 10.27
C ALA A 79 8.88 11.20 9.46
N ARG A 80 9.79 11.36 8.49
CA ARG A 80 9.79 12.48 7.53
C ARG A 80 8.82 12.28 6.35
N GLY A 81 8.16 11.14 6.27
CA GLY A 81 7.27 10.73 5.19
C GLY A 81 5.81 11.14 5.39
N PRO A 82 4.88 10.60 4.57
CA PRO A 82 3.46 10.89 4.69
C PRO A 82 2.92 10.56 6.10
N PRO A 83 2.01 11.37 6.65
CA PRO A 83 1.45 11.16 7.98
C PRO A 83 0.60 9.86 8.00
N GLY A 84 0.44 9.25 9.18
CA GLY A 84 -0.31 8.01 9.39
C GLY A 84 -1.65 7.90 8.63
N PRO A 85 -2.52 8.93 8.62
CA PRO A 85 -3.79 8.90 7.89
C PRO A 85 -3.65 8.79 6.37
N ALA A 86 -2.54 9.29 5.81
CA ALA A 86 -2.24 9.12 4.39
C ALA A 86 -1.75 7.70 4.09
N LEU A 87 -1.02 7.08 5.02
CA LEU A 87 -0.56 5.70 4.90
C LEU A 87 -1.72 4.70 4.95
N ALA A 88 -2.67 4.88 5.86
CA ALA A 88 -3.89 4.07 5.92
C ALA A 88 -4.67 4.10 4.59
N ARG A 89 -4.84 5.29 4.00
CA ARG A 89 -5.46 5.45 2.67
C ARG A 89 -4.71 4.73 1.56
N ILE A 90 -3.38 4.67 1.64
CA ILE A 90 -2.56 3.90 0.69
C ILE A 90 -2.83 2.41 0.84
N LEU A 91 -2.99 1.89 2.07
CA LEU A 91 -3.36 0.48 2.30
C LEU A 91 -4.71 0.15 1.65
N ASP A 92 -5.73 0.99 1.89
CA ASP A 92 -7.07 0.81 1.30
C ASP A 92 -7.06 0.90 -0.23
N SER A 93 -6.27 1.83 -0.78
CA SER A 93 -6.09 1.98 -2.23
C SER A 93 -5.37 0.75 -2.82
N ALA A 94 -4.35 0.24 -2.13
CA ALA A 94 -3.63 -0.96 -2.56
C ALA A 94 -4.53 -2.19 -2.53
N PHE A 95 -5.35 -2.35 -1.48
CA PHE A 95 -6.33 -3.42 -1.41
C PHE A 95 -7.38 -3.31 -2.52
N SER A 96 -7.92 -2.12 -2.75
CA SER A 96 -8.85 -1.87 -3.84
C SER A 96 -8.25 -2.20 -5.21
N ALA A 97 -6.97 -1.89 -5.43
CA ALA A 97 -6.27 -2.26 -6.66
C ALA A 97 -6.09 -3.79 -6.79
N MET A 98 -5.81 -4.50 -5.69
CA MET A 98 -5.78 -5.97 -5.70
C MET A 98 -7.16 -6.55 -6.05
N VAL A 99 -8.23 -6.02 -5.44
CA VAL A 99 -9.62 -6.45 -5.73
C VAL A 99 -9.98 -6.18 -7.18
N LEU A 100 -9.58 -5.05 -7.75
CA LEU A 100 -9.86 -4.70 -9.15
C LEU A 100 -9.17 -5.65 -10.13
N VAL A 101 -7.93 -6.08 -9.84
CA VAL A 101 -7.14 -6.91 -10.74
C VAL A 101 -7.43 -8.41 -10.58
N LEU A 102 -7.64 -8.87 -9.34
CA LEU A 102 -7.78 -10.30 -9.01
C LEU A 102 -9.21 -10.72 -8.65
N GLY A 103 -10.04 -9.78 -8.18
CA GLY A 103 -11.35 -10.07 -7.59
C GLY A 103 -11.28 -10.30 -6.08
N LEU A 104 -12.40 -10.01 -5.39
CA LEU A 104 -12.50 -10.17 -3.94
C LEU A 104 -12.49 -11.65 -3.52
N ASP A 105 -13.14 -12.52 -4.31
CA ASP A 105 -13.27 -13.96 -4.02
C ASP A 105 -11.92 -14.71 -4.02
N GLU A 106 -10.93 -14.21 -4.77
CA GLU A 106 -9.58 -14.79 -4.79
C GLU A 106 -8.72 -14.27 -3.61
N LEU A 107 -9.06 -13.12 -3.05
CA LEU A 107 -8.33 -12.50 -1.93
C LEU A 107 -8.88 -12.95 -0.56
N VAL A 108 -10.19 -13.18 -0.47
CA VAL A 108 -10.90 -13.52 0.76
C VAL A 108 -11.90 -14.64 0.47
N PRO A 109 -11.67 -15.89 0.95
CA PRO A 109 -10.58 -16.35 1.79
C PRO A 109 -9.31 -16.79 1.02
N VAL A 110 -8.13 -16.62 1.63
CA VAL A 110 -6.88 -17.15 1.05
C VAL A 110 -6.88 -18.69 1.10
N ARG A 111 -7.06 -19.33 -0.06
CA ARG A 111 -7.05 -20.80 -0.19
C ARG A 111 -5.66 -21.39 -0.40
N ASN A 112 -4.83 -20.71 -1.18
CA ASN A 112 -3.49 -21.17 -1.56
C ASN A 112 -2.54 -19.96 -1.64
N VAL A 113 -1.58 -19.94 -0.73
CA VAL A 113 -0.65 -18.81 -0.55
C VAL A 113 0.28 -18.67 -1.76
N GLU A 114 0.77 -19.78 -2.31
CA GLU A 114 1.69 -19.82 -3.45
C GLU A 114 1.01 -19.33 -4.74
N ARG A 115 -0.23 -19.74 -4.96
CA ARG A 115 -1.06 -19.26 -6.08
C ARG A 115 -1.32 -17.76 -5.93
N LEU A 116 -1.77 -17.33 -4.74
CA LEU A 116 -2.06 -15.92 -4.48
C LEU A 116 -0.81 -15.03 -4.69
N LYS A 117 0.35 -15.47 -4.21
CA LYS A 117 1.64 -14.79 -4.45
C LYS A 117 1.96 -14.61 -5.93
N ARG A 118 1.63 -15.60 -6.76
CA ARG A 118 1.86 -15.53 -8.21
C ARG A 118 0.89 -14.55 -8.85
N ASP A 119 -0.37 -14.62 -8.49
CA ASP A 119 -1.43 -13.82 -9.10
C ASP A 119 -1.25 -12.32 -8.73
N LEU A 120 -0.82 -12.02 -7.50
CA LEU A 120 -0.45 -10.67 -7.03
C LEU A 120 0.66 -9.99 -7.84
N ARG A 121 1.49 -10.75 -8.58
CA ARG A 121 2.54 -10.14 -9.42
C ARG A 121 1.97 -9.21 -10.48
N SER A 122 0.74 -9.48 -10.94
CA SER A 122 0.04 -8.66 -11.93
C SER A 122 -0.32 -7.26 -11.39
N CYS A 123 -0.52 -7.11 -10.08
CA CYS A 123 -0.91 -5.83 -9.47
C CYS A 123 0.28 -5.03 -8.91
N PHE A 124 1.50 -5.56 -8.94
CA PHE A 124 2.69 -4.88 -8.37
C PHE A 124 2.97 -3.53 -9.01
N GLY A 125 2.76 -3.37 -10.33
CA GLY A 125 2.95 -2.10 -11.00
C GLY A 125 2.01 -1.00 -10.49
N LEU A 126 0.76 -1.35 -10.16
CA LEU A 126 -0.20 -0.42 -9.55
C LEU A 126 0.18 -0.08 -8.12
N ILE A 127 0.57 -1.07 -7.33
CA ILE A 127 0.98 -0.87 -5.93
C ILE A 127 2.21 0.04 -5.86
N ASP A 128 3.20 -0.16 -6.74
CA ASP A 128 4.36 0.73 -6.80
C ASP A 128 4.00 2.15 -7.20
N ALA A 129 3.05 2.32 -8.13
CA ALA A 129 2.57 3.64 -8.53
C ALA A 129 1.86 4.36 -7.37
N LEU A 130 1.17 3.63 -6.48
CA LEU A 130 0.57 4.18 -5.26
C LEU A 130 1.62 4.58 -4.21
N LEU A 131 2.74 3.84 -4.12
CA LEU A 131 3.80 4.08 -3.15
C LEU A 131 4.80 5.15 -3.58
N LYS A 132 4.96 5.38 -4.88
CA LYS A 132 5.82 6.45 -5.38
C LYS A 132 5.29 7.80 -4.88
N PRO A 133 6.14 8.64 -4.24
CA PRO A 133 5.74 9.99 -3.92
C PRO A 133 5.31 10.67 -5.23
N LYS A 134 4.16 11.35 -5.21
CA LYS A 134 3.73 12.21 -6.31
C LYS A 134 4.70 13.38 -6.42
N GLY A 135 5.89 13.15 -6.97
CA GLY A 135 6.85 14.18 -7.37
C GLY A 135 6.28 14.90 -8.57
N GLY A 136 5.28 15.76 -8.30
CA GLY A 136 4.31 16.15 -9.29
C GLY A 136 3.55 14.93 -9.79
N TRP A 137 2.25 15.07 -9.97
CA TRP A 137 1.82 14.66 -11.28
C TRP A 137 2.67 15.50 -12.23
N GLY A 138 3.62 14.87 -12.93
CA GLY A 138 3.88 15.24 -14.29
C GLY A 138 2.52 15.16 -14.95
N LEU A 139 1.77 16.25 -14.81
CA LEU A 139 0.68 16.61 -15.68
C LEU A 139 1.37 16.68 -17.05
N GLY A 140 1.47 15.53 -17.73
CA GLY A 140 0.85 15.52 -19.05
C GLY A 140 -0.49 16.20 -18.84
N PRO A 141 -0.75 17.27 -19.62
CA PRO A 141 -1.72 18.31 -19.28
C PRO A 141 -3.00 17.66 -18.75
N PRO A 142 -3.65 18.25 -17.72
CA PRO A 142 -4.90 17.71 -17.19
C PRO A 142 -5.77 17.37 -18.40
N CYS A 143 -6.24 16.12 -18.48
CA CYS A 143 -7.16 15.71 -19.54
C CYS A 143 -8.23 16.81 -19.65
N CYS A 144 -8.15 17.54 -20.77
CA CYS A 144 -8.83 18.80 -21.10
C CYS A 144 -8.37 20.06 -20.32
N PRO A 145 -7.53 20.91 -20.93
CA PRO A 145 -7.99 22.23 -21.29
C PRO A 145 -8.72 22.11 -22.63
N LEU A 146 -10.04 22.36 -22.63
CA LEU A 146 -10.66 22.92 -23.82
C LEU A 146 -9.77 24.07 -24.31
N PRO A 147 -9.45 24.17 -25.61
CA PRO A 147 -8.83 25.39 -26.10
C PRO A 147 -9.77 26.54 -25.71
N PRO A 148 -9.27 27.64 -25.12
CA PRO A 148 -10.09 28.83 -25.00
C PRO A 148 -10.49 29.19 -26.44
N ALA A 149 -11.80 29.17 -26.73
CA ALA A 149 -12.31 29.78 -27.94
C ALA A 149 -11.82 31.22 -27.94
N THR A 150 -10.90 31.54 -28.85
CA THR A 150 -10.43 32.90 -29.03
C THR A 150 -11.61 33.74 -29.52
N PRO A 151 -12.05 34.79 -28.80
CA PRO A 151 -12.98 35.77 -29.35
C PRO A 151 -12.15 36.77 -30.14
N ARG A 152 -11.61 36.34 -31.27
CA ARG A 152 -10.98 37.20 -32.28
C ARG A 152 -11.22 36.57 -33.64
N ASP A 153 -12.46 36.74 -34.10
CA ASP A 153 -12.85 36.94 -35.51
C ASP A 153 -14.38 37.04 -35.59
N ALA A 154 -14.94 37.90 -34.74
CA ALA A 154 -16.31 38.37 -34.85
C ALA A 154 -16.34 39.80 -34.35
N LEU A 155 -15.77 40.71 -35.15
CA LEU A 155 -16.21 42.09 -35.37
C LEU A 155 -15.09 42.86 -36.10
N LEU A 156 -15.43 43.28 -37.33
CA LEU A 156 -14.75 44.16 -38.27
C LEU A 156 -13.73 43.51 -39.22
#